data_AF-A0A847CMA4-F1
#
_entry.id   AF-A0A847CMA4-F1
#
_cell.length_a   1.000
_cell.length_b   1.000
_cell.length_c   1.000
_cell.angle_alpha   90.00
_cell.angle_beta   90.00
_cell.angle_gamma   90.00
#
_symmetry.space_group_name_H-M   'P 1'
#
loop_
_entity.id
_entity.type
_entity.pdbx_description
1 polymer ?
#
loop_
_entity_poly.entity_id
_entity_poly.type
_entity_poly.pdbx_seq_one_letter_code
_entity_poly.pdbx_strand_id
1 'polypeptide(L)'
;SPHATIFATLPEDKTVKTDEPRLSVGFAMSEPILPEEIGYVAMVEKVAVAVKAAMAEAGITDPADVHYVQTKTPLLTIHTIRDAKSRGKQVWTEHTHESMDLSNGVTGLGIAVALGEIDMPTDADVMHNRDLYSAVASCSSGVELDQAQVVVVGNVAGVGGKYRIGHSVMNDALDTDGIWAAIKDAGLELPERPHRDDLDGRLVNVFLKCEASQDGMVRGRRNAMLDDSDVHWHRQIKAAVGGVTATVTGDPAVFVSVSAAHQGPEGGGPVAAIVDMS
;
A
#
# COMPACT_ATOMS: atom_id res chain seq x y z
N SER A 1 -11.25 13.75 3.41
CA SER A 1 -11.34 14.36 4.75
C SER A 1 -10.10 13.99 5.56
N PRO A 2 -9.37 14.92 6.21
CA PRO A 2 -8.29 14.55 7.12
C PRO A 2 -8.81 13.68 8.27
N HIS A 3 -8.16 12.54 8.51
CA HIS A 3 -8.57 11.56 9.53
C HIS A 3 -7.36 10.71 9.97
N ALA A 4 -7.58 9.84 10.96
CA ALA A 4 -6.62 8.83 11.37
C ALA A 4 -7.38 7.52 11.67
N THR A 5 -6.84 6.39 11.21
CA THR A 5 -7.27 5.05 11.66
C THR A 5 -6.33 4.59 12.76
N ILE A 6 -6.89 4.22 13.91
CA ILE A 6 -6.13 3.80 15.08
C ILE A 6 -6.29 2.29 15.25
N PHE A 7 -5.16 1.58 15.31
CA PHE A 7 -5.11 0.16 15.66
C PHE A 7 -4.69 0.03 17.12
N ALA A 8 -5.41 -0.79 17.89
CA ALA A 8 -5.15 -1.03 19.30
C ALA A 8 -5.41 -2.49 19.66
N THR A 9 -4.57 -3.05 20.52
CA THR A 9 -4.76 -4.40 21.06
C THR A 9 -5.97 -4.45 21.99
N LEU A 10 -6.67 -5.58 22.01
CA LEU A 10 -7.72 -5.86 22.98
C LEU A 10 -7.15 -6.60 24.20
N PRO A 11 -7.67 -6.37 25.42
CA PRO A 11 -7.33 -7.20 26.57
C PRO A 11 -7.74 -8.66 26.34
N GLU A 12 -6.84 -9.61 26.62
CA GLU A 12 -7.08 -11.04 26.39
C GLU A 12 -8.31 -11.56 27.14
N ASP A 13 -8.53 -11.08 28.37
CA ASP A 13 -9.65 -11.46 29.25
C ASP A 13 -11.02 -10.98 28.76
N LYS A 14 -11.04 -10.03 27.81
CA LYS A 14 -12.25 -9.43 27.24
C LYS A 14 -12.50 -9.84 25.79
N THR A 15 -11.63 -10.67 25.23
CA THR A 15 -11.70 -11.05 23.82
C THR A 15 -12.25 -12.46 23.67
N VAL A 16 -13.43 -12.58 23.07
CA VAL A 16 -14.01 -13.88 22.73
C VAL A 16 -13.25 -14.42 21.53
N LYS A 17 -12.49 -15.50 21.74
CA LYS A 17 -11.79 -16.21 20.67
C LYS A 17 -12.79 -16.88 19.73
N THR A 18 -12.46 -16.90 18.45
CA THR A 18 -13.24 -17.57 17.41
C THR A 18 -12.29 -18.19 16.40
N ASP A 19 -12.68 -19.31 15.80
CA ASP A 19 -11.92 -19.93 14.70
C ASP A 19 -12.12 -19.18 13.37
N GLU A 20 -13.03 -18.21 13.32
CA GLU A 20 -13.14 -17.32 12.17
C GLU A 20 -11.94 -16.38 12.06
N PRO A 21 -11.47 -16.07 10.84
CA PRO A 21 -10.40 -15.10 10.64
C PRO A 21 -10.82 -13.72 11.16
N ARG A 22 -9.93 -13.08 11.94
CA ARG A 22 -10.11 -11.73 12.46
C ARG A 22 -8.84 -10.90 12.33
N LEU A 23 -9.03 -9.59 12.24
CA LEU A 23 -7.97 -8.61 12.03
C LEU A 23 -6.82 -8.81 13.03
N SER A 24 -5.62 -8.97 12.50
CA SER A 24 -4.35 -8.94 13.24
C SER A 24 -3.39 -7.97 12.59
N VAL A 25 -2.54 -7.36 13.42
CA VAL A 25 -1.56 -6.35 13.00
C VAL A 25 -0.22 -6.69 13.63
N GLY A 26 0.83 -6.67 12.82
CA GLY A 26 2.21 -6.75 13.28
C GLY A 26 3.05 -5.66 12.63
N PHE A 27 4.09 -5.22 13.32
CA PHE A 27 4.97 -4.17 12.81
C PHE A 27 6.44 -4.57 12.91
N ALA A 28 7.27 -3.96 12.08
CA ALA A 28 8.72 -4.17 12.13
C ALA A 28 9.47 -2.97 11.58
N MET A 29 10.75 -2.87 11.94
CA MET A 29 11.70 -1.97 11.31
C MET A 29 12.71 -2.80 10.52
N SER A 30 13.05 -2.38 9.31
CA SER A 30 14.16 -2.99 8.55
C SER A 30 15.51 -2.63 9.17
N GLU A 31 16.60 -3.25 8.70
CA GLU A 31 17.92 -2.64 8.85
C GLU A 31 17.95 -1.22 8.24
N PRO A 32 18.87 -0.34 8.67
CA PRO A 32 19.06 0.97 8.04
C PRO A 32 19.24 0.87 6.53
N ILE A 33 18.53 1.71 5.79
CA ILE A 33 18.57 1.82 4.33
C ILE A 33 19.47 3.01 3.99
N LEU A 34 20.64 2.72 3.44
CA LEU A 34 21.59 3.73 3.01
C LEU A 34 21.08 4.44 1.75
N PRO A 35 21.50 5.70 1.52
CA PRO A 35 21.02 6.46 0.37
C PRO A 35 21.34 5.80 -0.98
N GLU A 36 22.49 5.14 -1.10
CA GLU A 36 22.90 4.40 -2.31
C GLU A 36 22.15 3.06 -2.50
N GLU A 37 21.33 2.63 -1.54
CA GLU A 37 20.48 1.45 -1.66
C GLU A 37 19.06 1.80 -2.10
N ILE A 38 18.65 3.06 -1.93
CA ILE A 38 17.34 3.56 -2.40
C ILE A 38 17.34 3.52 -3.93
N GLY A 39 16.47 2.68 -4.49
CA GLY A 39 16.38 2.43 -5.93
C GLY A 39 16.96 1.10 -6.40
N TYR A 40 17.47 0.27 -5.49
CA TYR A 40 18.22 -0.93 -5.86
C TYR A 40 17.75 -2.16 -5.07
N VAL A 41 18.11 -3.35 -5.55
CA VAL A 41 17.74 -4.65 -4.96
C VAL A 41 18.17 -4.77 -3.49
N ALA A 42 19.24 -4.10 -3.07
CA ALA A 42 19.65 -4.05 -1.67
C ALA A 42 18.54 -3.54 -0.73
N MET A 43 17.72 -2.58 -1.17
CA MET A 43 16.57 -2.11 -0.40
C MET A 43 15.40 -3.10 -0.47
N VAL A 44 15.20 -3.79 -1.60
CA VAL A 44 14.19 -4.87 -1.74
C VAL A 44 14.42 -5.95 -0.68
N GLU A 45 15.66 -6.41 -0.52
CA GLU A 45 16.05 -7.43 0.46
C GLU A 45 15.73 -7.00 1.91
N LYS A 46 16.13 -5.77 2.30
CA LYS A 46 15.89 -5.24 3.65
C LYS A 46 14.41 -5.10 3.96
N VAL A 47 13.63 -4.62 3.00
CA VAL A 47 12.17 -4.53 3.13
C VAL A 47 11.57 -5.93 3.25
N ALA A 48 11.99 -6.88 2.42
CA ALA A 48 11.44 -8.23 2.44
C ALA A 48 11.65 -8.92 3.79
N VAL A 49 12.81 -8.72 4.42
CA VAL A 49 13.09 -9.21 5.78
C VAL A 49 12.15 -8.57 6.81
N ALA A 50 11.95 -7.25 6.76
CA ALA A 50 11.07 -6.54 7.68
C ALA A 50 9.61 -6.96 7.53
N VAL A 51 9.13 -7.21 6.31
CA VAL A 51 7.77 -7.71 6.06
C VAL A 51 7.57 -9.09 6.68
N LYS A 52 8.51 -10.02 6.50
CA LYS A 52 8.43 -11.35 7.14
C LYS A 52 8.45 -11.26 8.67
N ALA A 53 9.22 -10.34 9.25
CA ALA A 53 9.22 -10.10 10.68
C ALA A 53 7.87 -9.55 11.17
N ALA A 54 7.29 -8.57 10.46
CA ALA A 54 5.98 -8.01 10.79
C ALA A 54 4.84 -9.04 10.63
N MET A 55 4.91 -9.93 9.62
CA MET A 55 3.97 -11.05 9.48
C MET A 55 4.04 -12.00 10.68
N ALA A 56 5.26 -12.39 11.08
CA ALA A 56 5.45 -13.26 12.23
C ALA A 56 4.94 -12.63 13.53
N GLU A 57 5.17 -11.32 13.71
CA GLU A 57 4.61 -10.56 14.83
C GLU A 57 3.08 -10.51 14.81
N ALA A 58 2.48 -10.37 13.62
CA ALA A 58 1.03 -10.42 13.44
C ALA A 58 0.44 -11.83 13.70
N GLY A 59 1.27 -12.86 13.87
CA GLY A 59 0.83 -14.25 13.95
C GLY A 59 0.34 -14.83 12.62
N ILE A 60 0.70 -14.21 11.50
CA ILE A 60 0.33 -14.65 10.14
C ILE A 60 1.43 -15.56 9.60
N THR A 61 1.04 -16.76 9.13
CA THR A 61 1.98 -17.76 8.59
C THR A 61 1.81 -18.01 7.10
N ASP A 62 0.60 -17.79 6.56
CA ASP A 62 0.31 -17.85 5.14
C ASP A 62 0.24 -16.43 4.56
N PRO A 63 1.04 -16.09 3.52
CA PRO A 63 0.93 -14.81 2.82
C PRO A 63 -0.48 -14.49 2.31
N ALA A 64 -1.32 -15.50 2.02
CA ALA A 64 -2.69 -15.31 1.58
C ALA A 64 -3.59 -14.62 2.63
N ASP A 65 -3.21 -14.70 3.91
CA ASP A 65 -3.92 -14.03 5.01
C ASP A 65 -3.47 -12.56 5.20
N VAL A 66 -2.49 -12.08 4.42
CA VAL A 66 -2.08 -10.66 4.40
C VAL A 66 -2.93 -9.91 3.37
N HIS A 67 -3.56 -8.82 3.79
CA HIS A 67 -4.43 -8.03 2.91
C HIS A 67 -3.96 -6.58 2.72
N TYR A 68 -3.04 -6.11 3.57
CA TYR A 68 -2.53 -4.75 3.46
C TYR A 68 -1.17 -4.62 4.16
N VAL A 69 -0.18 -4.10 3.45
CA VAL A 69 1.15 -3.81 4.00
C VAL A 69 1.42 -2.33 3.83
N GLN A 70 1.23 -1.55 4.90
CA GLN A 70 1.55 -0.13 4.93
C GLN A 70 3.01 0.05 5.32
N THR A 71 3.73 0.90 4.61
CA THR A 71 5.11 1.22 4.95
C THR A 71 5.40 2.71 5.01
N LYS A 72 6.46 3.06 5.74
CA LYS A 72 7.10 4.36 5.69
C LYS A 72 8.61 4.19 5.49
N THR A 73 9.16 4.74 4.41
CA THR A 73 10.58 4.58 4.04
C THR A 73 11.31 5.92 3.87
N PRO A 74 12.66 5.94 3.93
CA PRO A 74 13.45 7.12 3.60
C PRO A 74 13.25 7.56 2.14
N LEU A 75 13.48 8.84 1.87
CA LEU A 75 13.70 9.38 0.53
C LEU A 75 15.09 10.04 0.42
N LEU A 76 15.52 10.37 -0.79
CA LEU A 76 16.79 11.07 -1.00
C LEU A 76 16.62 12.58 -0.80
N THR A 77 17.42 13.13 0.10
CA THR A 77 17.52 14.57 0.36
C THR A 77 18.89 15.07 -0.10
N ILE A 78 19.03 16.39 -0.20
CA ILE A 78 20.34 17.02 -0.45
C ILE A 78 21.40 16.51 0.54
N HIS A 79 21.02 16.28 1.82
CA HIS A 79 21.94 15.79 2.83
C HIS A 79 22.39 14.34 2.56
N THR A 80 21.44 13.45 2.30
CA THR A 80 21.72 12.02 2.12
C THR A 80 22.41 11.73 0.79
N ILE A 81 22.09 12.49 -0.27
CA ILE A 81 22.81 12.44 -1.55
C ILE A 81 24.28 12.83 -1.36
N ARG A 82 24.54 13.92 -0.62
CA ARG A 82 25.91 14.38 -0.34
C ARG A 82 26.68 13.38 0.51
N ASP A 83 26.03 12.78 1.51
CA ASP A 83 26.63 11.72 2.33
C ASP A 83 27.11 10.55 1.46
N ALA A 84 26.25 10.02 0.59
CA ALA A 84 26.61 8.95 -0.34
C ALA A 84 27.81 9.33 -1.20
N LYS A 85 27.78 10.51 -1.82
CA LYS A 85 28.90 11.02 -2.65
C LYS A 85 30.20 11.16 -1.86
N SER A 86 30.13 11.57 -0.59
CA SER A 86 31.32 11.69 0.27
C SER A 86 31.99 10.35 0.56
N ARG A 87 31.21 9.26 0.54
CA ARG A 87 31.67 7.87 0.68
C ARG A 87 32.02 7.21 -0.67
N GLY A 88 32.04 7.99 -1.77
CA GLY A 88 32.34 7.49 -3.12
C GLY A 88 31.20 6.66 -3.73
N LYS A 89 29.97 6.81 -3.24
CA LYS A 89 28.79 6.09 -3.71
C LYS A 89 27.97 6.92 -4.68
N GLN A 90 27.20 6.23 -5.52
CA GLN A 90 26.21 6.83 -6.41
C GLN A 90 24.81 6.60 -5.85
N VAL A 91 23.89 7.48 -6.21
CA VAL A 91 22.45 7.37 -5.91
C VAL A 91 21.71 7.24 -7.23
N TRP A 92 20.53 6.62 -7.20
CA TRP A 92 19.73 6.37 -8.41
C TRP A 92 19.25 7.68 -9.07
N THR A 93 18.82 8.65 -8.25
CA THR A 93 18.44 10.00 -8.70
C THR A 93 18.98 11.06 -7.74
N GLU A 94 19.22 12.26 -8.26
CA GLU A 94 19.56 13.45 -7.46
C GLU A 94 18.33 14.35 -7.21
N HIS A 95 17.14 13.94 -7.65
CA HIS A 95 15.90 14.69 -7.49
C HIS A 95 15.07 14.14 -6.32
N THR A 96 14.91 14.95 -5.26
CA THR A 96 14.15 14.59 -4.05
C THR A 96 12.75 14.08 -4.37
N HIS A 97 12.03 14.74 -5.27
CA HIS A 97 10.65 14.35 -5.63
C HIS A 97 10.60 12.99 -6.33
N GLU A 98 11.49 12.73 -7.29
CA GLU A 98 11.57 11.44 -7.97
C GLU A 98 11.97 10.31 -7.01
N SER A 99 12.84 10.61 -6.04
CA SER A 99 13.26 9.62 -5.04
C SER A 99 12.13 9.13 -4.13
N MET A 100 11.05 9.93 -3.98
CA MET A 100 9.86 9.52 -3.25
C MET A 100 9.16 8.36 -3.97
N ASP A 101 9.03 8.47 -5.29
CA ASP A 101 8.39 7.47 -6.13
C ASP A 101 9.24 6.21 -6.25
N LEU A 102 10.55 6.40 -6.42
CA LEU A 102 11.54 5.35 -6.38
C LEU A 102 11.49 4.54 -5.07
N SER A 103 11.55 5.23 -3.93
CA SER A 103 11.55 4.58 -2.62
C SER A 103 10.27 3.77 -2.39
N ASN A 104 9.11 4.33 -2.76
CA ASN A 104 7.84 3.62 -2.68
C ASN A 104 7.82 2.38 -3.60
N GLY A 105 8.31 2.53 -4.83
CA GLY A 105 8.37 1.46 -5.83
C GLY A 105 9.22 0.28 -5.39
N VAL A 106 10.45 0.56 -4.93
CA VAL A 106 11.37 -0.48 -4.44
C VAL A 106 10.82 -1.17 -3.20
N THR A 107 10.14 -0.42 -2.33
CA THR A 107 9.46 -1.01 -1.16
C THR A 107 8.31 -1.94 -1.59
N GLY A 108 7.55 -1.57 -2.62
CA GLY A 108 6.50 -2.42 -3.20
C GLY A 108 7.06 -3.76 -3.70
N LEU A 109 8.20 -3.73 -4.38
CA LEU A 109 8.92 -4.95 -4.79
C LEU A 109 9.38 -5.79 -3.60
N GLY A 110 9.91 -5.16 -2.54
CA GLY A 110 10.30 -5.86 -1.31
C GLY A 110 9.14 -6.58 -0.63
N ILE A 111 7.95 -5.97 -0.62
CA ILE A 111 6.72 -6.60 -0.13
C ILE A 111 6.33 -7.77 -1.03
N ALA A 112 6.32 -7.60 -2.35
CA ALA A 112 5.99 -8.65 -3.30
C ALA A 112 6.90 -9.88 -3.15
N VAL A 113 8.22 -9.67 -2.99
CA VAL A 113 9.19 -10.73 -2.74
C VAL A 113 8.95 -11.42 -1.39
N ALA A 114 8.59 -10.67 -0.35
CA ALA A 114 8.35 -11.24 0.97
C ALA A 114 7.14 -12.18 0.99
N LEU A 115 6.10 -11.81 0.26
CA LEU A 115 4.82 -12.54 0.17
C LEU A 115 4.83 -13.62 -0.93
N GLY A 116 5.91 -13.71 -1.72
CA GLY A 116 6.04 -14.71 -2.79
C GLY A 116 5.19 -14.39 -4.03
N GLU A 117 4.79 -13.13 -4.21
CA GLU A 117 4.04 -12.67 -5.39
C GLU A 117 4.93 -12.59 -6.63
N ILE A 118 6.23 -12.32 -6.42
CA ILE A 118 7.26 -12.28 -7.47
C ILE A 118 8.55 -12.95 -6.98
N ASP A 119 9.37 -13.41 -7.93
CA ASP A 119 10.77 -13.73 -7.69
C ASP A 119 11.59 -12.44 -7.44
N MET A 120 12.81 -12.58 -6.91
CA MET A 120 13.70 -11.44 -6.69
C MET A 120 13.99 -10.70 -8.01
N PRO A 121 13.65 -9.39 -8.12
CA PRO A 121 13.87 -8.62 -9.33
C PRO A 121 15.36 -8.26 -9.49
N THR A 122 15.70 -7.68 -10.64
CA THR A 122 16.99 -7.04 -10.88
C THR A 122 16.90 -5.52 -10.71
N ASP A 123 18.04 -4.83 -10.58
CA ASP A 123 18.07 -3.36 -10.56
C ASP A 123 17.46 -2.74 -11.83
N ALA A 124 17.50 -3.45 -12.97
CA ALA A 124 16.93 -2.97 -14.23
C ALA A 124 15.40 -3.04 -14.27
N ASP A 125 14.77 -3.84 -13.40
CA ASP A 125 13.32 -3.94 -13.30
C ASP A 125 12.71 -2.78 -12.50
N VAL A 126 13.48 -2.21 -11.56
CA VAL A 126 13.03 -1.15 -10.66
C VAL A 126 12.55 0.07 -11.46
N MET A 127 11.31 0.50 -11.20
CA MET A 127 10.57 1.56 -11.90
C MET A 127 10.24 1.29 -13.37
N HIS A 128 10.76 0.23 -13.98
CA HIS A 128 10.64 -0.03 -15.43
C HIS A 128 9.73 -1.21 -15.76
N ASN A 129 9.86 -2.34 -15.06
CA ASN A 129 9.05 -3.52 -15.30
C ASN A 129 7.77 -3.46 -14.46
N ARG A 130 6.71 -2.90 -15.04
CA ARG A 130 5.44 -2.64 -14.37
C ARG A 130 4.56 -3.88 -14.20
N ASP A 131 4.95 -5.00 -14.80
CA ASP A 131 4.30 -6.30 -14.60
C ASP A 131 4.66 -6.91 -13.23
N LEU A 132 5.74 -6.43 -12.59
CA LEU A 132 6.13 -6.83 -11.24
C LEU A 132 5.49 -5.90 -10.23
N TYR A 133 4.58 -6.41 -9.40
CA TYR A 133 3.93 -5.64 -8.34
C TYR A 133 3.45 -6.53 -7.19
N SER A 134 3.17 -5.89 -6.05
CA SER A 134 2.40 -6.49 -4.96
C SER A 134 0.94 -6.04 -5.03
N ALA A 135 -0.01 -6.95 -4.81
CA ALA A 135 -1.44 -6.69 -4.74
C ALA A 135 -1.90 -6.11 -3.39
N VAL A 136 -1.00 -6.04 -2.38
CA VAL A 136 -1.32 -5.57 -1.02
C VAL A 136 -0.41 -4.46 -0.50
N ALA A 137 0.63 -4.10 -1.26
CA ALA A 137 1.58 -3.06 -0.86
C ALA A 137 0.98 -1.65 -0.92
N SER A 138 1.17 -0.88 0.15
CA SER A 138 0.87 0.55 0.19
C SER A 138 2.03 1.32 0.81
N CYS A 139 2.90 1.81 -0.06
CA CYS A 139 4.14 2.42 0.34
C CYS A 139 4.02 3.94 0.42
N SER A 140 4.64 4.52 1.44
CA SER A 140 4.84 5.95 1.58
C SER A 140 6.29 6.20 1.97
N SER A 141 6.83 7.34 1.57
CA SER A 141 8.18 7.75 1.97
C SER A 141 8.17 9.14 2.61
N GLY A 142 9.20 9.43 3.38
CA GLY A 142 9.34 10.66 4.15
C GLY A 142 10.78 10.91 4.55
N VAL A 143 11.03 12.09 5.11
CA VAL A 143 12.37 12.55 5.50
C VAL A 143 12.75 12.12 6.93
N GLU A 144 11.78 11.60 7.68
CA GLU A 144 11.87 11.37 9.12
C GLU A 144 12.58 10.06 9.54
N LEU A 145 12.85 9.14 8.62
CA LEU A 145 13.37 7.80 8.91
C LEU A 145 14.57 7.46 8.02
N ASP A 146 15.44 6.58 8.51
CA ASP A 146 16.53 5.92 7.78
C ASP A 146 16.32 4.39 7.68
N GLN A 147 15.15 3.90 8.07
CA GLN A 147 14.72 2.50 8.02
C GLN A 147 13.34 2.43 7.36
N ALA A 148 12.97 1.26 6.85
CA ALA A 148 11.57 0.98 6.51
C ALA A 148 10.80 0.61 7.77
N GLN A 149 9.81 1.42 8.13
CA GLN A 149 8.76 1.02 9.06
C GLN A 149 7.69 0.25 8.29
N VAL A 150 7.39 -0.95 8.74
CA VAL A 150 6.43 -1.86 8.10
C VAL A 150 5.29 -2.15 9.07
N VAL A 151 4.05 -2.09 8.58
CA VAL A 151 2.84 -2.52 9.28
C VAL A 151 2.12 -3.51 8.38
N VAL A 152 2.10 -4.78 8.79
CA VAL A 152 1.35 -5.85 8.13
C VAL A 152 -0.02 -5.95 8.79
N VAL A 153 -1.06 -5.97 7.97
CA VAL A 153 -2.45 -6.13 8.40
C VAL A 153 -3.06 -7.30 7.62
N GLY A 154 -3.62 -8.23 8.37
CA GLY A 154 -4.20 -9.45 7.82
C GLY A 154 -5.21 -10.06 8.76
N ASN A 155 -5.54 -11.33 8.54
CA ASN A 155 -6.47 -12.07 9.39
C ASN A 155 -5.81 -13.29 10.03
N VAL A 156 -6.15 -13.57 11.28
CA VAL A 156 -5.68 -14.76 12.00
C VAL A 156 -6.87 -15.44 12.66
N ALA A 157 -6.95 -16.77 12.58
CA ALA A 157 -7.93 -17.55 13.32
C ALA A 157 -7.52 -17.69 14.79
N GLY A 158 -8.50 -17.74 15.70
CA GLY A 158 -8.26 -17.95 17.13
C GLY A 158 -7.93 -16.69 17.95
N VAL A 159 -7.77 -15.52 17.31
CA VAL A 159 -7.44 -14.25 18.01
C VAL A 159 -8.67 -13.55 18.58
N GLY A 160 -9.83 -13.65 17.92
CA GLY A 160 -11.05 -12.95 18.31
C GLY A 160 -11.12 -11.49 17.82
N GLY A 161 -12.04 -10.71 18.38
CA GLY A 161 -12.34 -9.36 17.91
C GLY A 161 -13.44 -9.33 16.84
N LYS A 162 -13.85 -8.11 16.46
CA LYS A 162 -15.00 -7.90 15.58
C LYS A 162 -14.65 -7.40 14.19
N TYR A 163 -13.38 -7.09 13.92
CA TYR A 163 -12.97 -6.58 12.61
C TYR A 163 -12.38 -7.67 11.75
N ARG A 164 -12.56 -7.55 10.44
CA ARG A 164 -11.90 -8.36 9.41
C ARG A 164 -11.41 -7.44 8.31
N ILE A 165 -10.28 -7.78 7.69
CA ILE A 165 -9.76 -7.09 6.52
C ILE A 165 -9.91 -7.96 5.27
N GLY A 166 -10.13 -7.32 4.13
CA GLY A 166 -10.07 -7.94 2.81
C GLY A 166 -9.37 -7.01 1.84
N HIS A 167 -9.00 -7.51 0.66
CA HIS A 167 -8.41 -6.68 -0.37
C HIS A 167 -8.79 -7.10 -1.79
N SER A 168 -8.49 -6.21 -2.72
CA SER A 168 -8.50 -6.43 -4.16
C SER A 168 -7.51 -5.44 -4.79
N VAL A 169 -7.51 -5.34 -6.11
CA VAL A 169 -6.81 -4.29 -6.87
C VAL A 169 -7.81 -3.47 -7.66
N MET A 170 -7.54 -2.17 -7.76
CA MET A 170 -8.13 -1.31 -8.77
C MET A 170 -7.28 -1.41 -10.04
N ASN A 171 -7.90 -1.74 -11.18
CA ASN A 171 -7.20 -1.84 -12.46
C ASN A 171 -6.95 -0.48 -13.13
N ASP A 172 -7.75 0.52 -12.78
CA ASP A 172 -7.56 1.91 -13.17
C ASP A 172 -8.16 2.84 -12.12
N ALA A 173 -7.93 4.14 -12.28
CA ALA A 173 -8.43 5.18 -11.39
C ALA A 173 -9.96 5.27 -11.25
N LEU A 174 -10.73 4.57 -12.09
CA LEU A 174 -12.19 4.59 -12.12
C LEU A 174 -12.80 3.23 -11.72
N ASP A 175 -11.98 2.28 -11.25
CA ASP A 175 -12.41 0.92 -10.94
C ASP A 175 -13.10 0.83 -9.57
N THR A 176 -14.38 1.21 -9.53
CA THR A 176 -15.22 1.05 -8.33
C THR A 176 -15.46 -0.41 -7.98
N ASP A 177 -15.39 -1.32 -8.95
CA ASP A 177 -15.66 -2.74 -8.74
C ASP A 177 -14.51 -3.39 -7.97
N GLY A 178 -13.26 -2.94 -8.18
CA GLY A 178 -12.13 -3.29 -7.33
C GLY A 178 -12.35 -2.92 -5.85
N ILE A 179 -12.91 -1.74 -5.57
CA ILE A 179 -13.22 -1.29 -4.21
C ILE A 179 -14.31 -2.16 -3.58
N TRP A 180 -15.39 -2.44 -4.32
CA TRP A 180 -16.45 -3.35 -3.85
C TRP A 180 -15.95 -4.78 -3.63
N ALA A 181 -15.05 -5.27 -4.48
CA ALA A 181 -14.43 -6.57 -4.33
C ALA A 181 -13.65 -6.68 -3.01
N ALA A 182 -12.87 -5.64 -2.64
CA ALA A 182 -12.18 -5.61 -1.36
C ALA A 182 -13.13 -5.64 -0.15
N ILE A 183 -14.26 -4.94 -0.23
CA ILE A 183 -15.28 -4.91 0.83
C ILE A 183 -15.96 -6.28 0.98
N LYS A 184 -16.24 -6.96 -0.15
CA LYS A 184 -16.79 -8.33 -0.15
C LYS A 184 -15.78 -9.34 0.39
N ASP A 185 -14.52 -9.25 -0.02
CA ASP A 185 -13.42 -10.09 0.48
C ASP A 185 -13.24 -9.94 2.01
N ALA A 186 -13.46 -8.73 2.53
CA ALA A 186 -13.43 -8.46 3.97
C ALA A 186 -14.58 -9.12 4.74
N GLY A 187 -15.59 -9.66 4.04
CA GLY A 187 -16.66 -10.48 4.60
C GLY A 187 -18.04 -9.83 4.65
N LEU A 188 -18.25 -8.67 4.00
CA LEU A 188 -19.61 -8.14 3.85
C LEU A 188 -20.35 -8.82 2.71
N GLU A 189 -21.44 -9.48 3.06
CA GLU A 189 -22.42 -10.00 2.10
C GLU A 189 -23.18 -8.82 1.47
N LEU A 190 -22.89 -8.55 0.20
CA LEU A 190 -23.45 -7.43 -0.55
C LEU A 190 -24.15 -7.93 -1.82
N PRO A 191 -25.17 -7.22 -2.31
CA PRO A 191 -25.84 -7.58 -3.56
C PRO A 191 -24.89 -7.57 -4.77
N GLU A 192 -25.36 -8.10 -5.90
CA GLU A 192 -24.57 -8.17 -7.14
C GLU A 192 -24.07 -6.78 -7.56
N ARG A 193 -24.90 -5.74 -7.38
CA ARG A 193 -24.58 -4.33 -7.62
C ARG A 193 -24.76 -3.54 -6.33
N PRO A 194 -23.73 -3.48 -5.46
CA PRO A 194 -23.83 -2.77 -4.20
C PRO A 194 -24.01 -1.27 -4.41
N HIS A 195 -24.72 -0.65 -3.48
CA HIS A 195 -24.77 0.78 -3.26
C HIS A 195 -24.18 1.11 -1.89
N ARG A 196 -23.67 2.33 -1.69
CA ARG A 196 -23.10 2.76 -0.40
C ARG A 196 -24.04 2.56 0.79
N ASP A 197 -25.35 2.59 0.57
CA ASP A 197 -26.36 2.40 1.62
C ASP A 197 -26.41 0.94 2.11
N ASP A 198 -25.90 -0.02 1.33
CA ASP A 198 -25.80 -1.44 1.71
C ASP A 198 -24.69 -1.69 2.75
N LEU A 199 -23.81 -0.71 2.99
CA LEU A 199 -22.72 -0.84 3.98
C LEU A 199 -23.22 -0.81 5.42
N ASP A 200 -24.37 -0.18 5.68
CA ASP A 200 -25.03 -0.08 6.99
C ASP A 200 -24.09 0.26 8.17
N GLY A 201 -23.15 1.18 7.93
CA GLY A 201 -22.16 1.61 8.93
C GLY A 201 -21.09 0.57 9.30
N ARG A 202 -21.03 -0.56 8.59
CA ARG A 202 -20.08 -1.66 8.86
C ARG A 202 -18.72 -1.47 8.21
N LEU A 203 -18.58 -0.60 7.22
CA LEU A 203 -17.27 -0.26 6.65
C LEU A 203 -16.52 0.68 7.59
N VAL A 204 -15.39 0.24 8.14
CA VAL A 204 -14.55 1.06 9.03
C VAL A 204 -13.73 2.06 8.21
N ASN A 205 -13.00 1.57 7.21
CA ASN A 205 -12.26 2.40 6.26
C ASN A 205 -11.83 1.56 5.05
N VAL A 206 -11.40 2.26 4.00
CA VAL A 206 -10.64 1.70 2.87
C VAL A 206 -9.27 2.36 2.76
N PHE A 207 -8.28 1.57 2.35
CA PHE A 207 -6.89 1.97 2.19
C PHE A 207 -6.43 1.59 0.80
N LEU A 208 -6.08 2.58 -0.02
CA LEU A 208 -5.75 2.30 -1.41
C LEU A 208 -4.66 3.18 -2.00
N LYS A 209 -4.08 2.67 -3.08
CA LYS A 209 -3.10 3.35 -3.92
C LYS A 209 -3.72 3.78 -5.24
N CYS A 210 -3.14 4.82 -5.84
CA CYS A 210 -3.46 5.25 -7.19
C CYS A 210 -2.26 5.93 -7.86
N GLU A 211 -2.22 5.89 -9.19
CA GLU A 211 -1.27 6.63 -9.99
C GLU A 211 -1.84 7.03 -11.36
N ALA A 212 -1.18 7.96 -12.03
CA ALA A 212 -1.43 8.19 -13.45
C ALA A 212 -0.63 7.15 -14.26
N SER A 213 -1.28 6.47 -15.21
CA SER A 213 -0.62 5.53 -16.11
C SER A 213 0.40 6.24 -17.02
N GLN A 214 1.50 5.56 -17.35
CA GLN A 214 2.58 6.14 -18.18
C GLN A 214 2.17 6.29 -19.64
N ASP A 215 1.17 5.53 -20.09
CA ASP A 215 0.58 5.67 -21.42
C ASP A 215 -0.27 6.95 -21.57
N GLY A 216 -0.58 7.64 -20.47
CA GLY A 216 -1.39 8.86 -20.44
C GLY A 216 -2.88 8.63 -20.73
N MET A 217 -3.37 7.39 -20.60
CA MET A 217 -4.72 6.98 -20.97
C MET A 217 -5.48 6.37 -19.80
N VAL A 218 -6.78 6.63 -19.72
CA VAL A 218 -7.71 5.85 -18.88
C VAL A 218 -8.86 5.39 -19.75
N ARG A 219 -9.09 4.08 -19.85
CA ARG A 219 -10.15 3.46 -20.67
C ARG A 219 -10.18 3.98 -22.12
N GLY A 220 -9.01 4.07 -22.75
CA GLY A 220 -8.86 4.54 -24.13
C GLY A 220 -9.05 6.05 -24.32
N ARG A 221 -9.10 6.84 -23.25
CA ARG A 221 -9.16 8.31 -23.30
C ARG A 221 -7.88 8.93 -22.78
N ARG A 222 -7.28 9.78 -23.61
CA ARG A 222 -6.11 10.58 -23.24
C ARG A 222 -6.47 11.57 -22.14
N ASN A 223 -5.63 11.66 -21.13
CA ASN A 223 -5.62 12.75 -20.14
C ASN A 223 -4.30 13.53 -20.24
N ALA A 224 -4.13 14.58 -19.42
CA ALA A 224 -2.94 15.44 -19.45
C ALA A 224 -2.21 15.48 -18.10
N MET A 225 -2.50 14.55 -17.18
CA MET A 225 -1.98 14.62 -15.81
C MET A 225 -0.44 14.64 -15.78
N LEU A 226 0.22 13.81 -16.59
CA LEU A 226 1.69 13.70 -16.61
C LEU A 226 2.39 14.91 -17.25
N ASP A 227 1.72 15.62 -18.17
CA ASP A 227 2.27 16.80 -18.86
C ASP A 227 1.96 18.11 -18.10
N ASP A 228 1.18 18.04 -17.03
CA ASP A 228 0.72 19.22 -16.28
C ASP A 228 1.83 19.76 -15.38
N SER A 229 2.41 20.88 -15.80
CA SER A 229 3.48 21.58 -15.08
C SER A 229 2.98 22.47 -13.94
N ASP A 230 1.66 22.70 -13.85
CA ASP A 230 1.05 23.60 -12.86
C ASP A 230 0.61 22.80 -11.62
N VAL A 231 -0.05 21.67 -11.85
CA VAL A 231 -0.56 20.79 -10.80
C VAL A 231 -0.05 19.38 -11.02
N HIS A 232 0.98 18.99 -10.26
CA HIS A 232 1.56 17.66 -10.33
C HIS A 232 0.50 16.55 -10.30
N TRP A 233 0.64 15.53 -11.17
CA TRP A 233 -0.32 14.43 -11.33
C TRP A 233 -0.71 13.75 -10.02
N HIS A 234 0.22 13.62 -9.07
CA HIS A 234 -0.04 13.18 -7.68
C HIS A 234 -1.27 13.84 -7.05
N ARG A 235 -1.46 15.15 -7.24
CA ARG A 235 -2.59 15.87 -6.66
C ARG A 235 -3.87 15.60 -7.44
N GLN A 236 -3.78 15.57 -8.76
CA GLN A 236 -4.91 15.34 -9.65
C GLN A 236 -5.50 13.94 -9.43
N ILE A 237 -4.67 12.90 -9.50
CA ILE A 237 -5.11 11.52 -9.37
C ILE A 237 -5.65 11.22 -7.97
N LYS A 238 -5.01 11.76 -6.92
CA LYS A 238 -5.52 11.64 -5.55
C LYS A 238 -6.91 12.24 -5.39
N ALA A 239 -7.16 13.39 -6.01
CA ALA A 239 -8.47 14.03 -5.97
C ALA A 239 -9.52 13.22 -6.76
N ALA A 240 -9.17 12.73 -7.95
CA ALA A 240 -10.04 11.92 -8.78
C ALA A 240 -10.44 10.60 -8.07
N VAL A 241 -9.45 9.83 -7.64
CA VAL A 241 -9.68 8.55 -6.95
C VAL A 241 -10.31 8.76 -5.58
N GLY A 242 -9.98 9.85 -4.87
CA GLY A 242 -10.69 10.23 -3.65
C GLY A 242 -12.19 10.42 -3.87
N GLY A 243 -12.60 11.02 -4.99
CA GLY A 243 -14.00 11.14 -5.39
C GLY A 243 -14.64 9.79 -5.69
N VAL A 244 -14.01 8.99 -6.56
CA VAL A 244 -14.47 7.63 -6.93
C VAL A 244 -14.66 6.75 -5.70
N THR A 245 -13.70 6.78 -4.78
CA THR A 245 -13.74 6.03 -3.53
C THR A 245 -14.87 6.50 -2.63
N ALA A 246 -14.99 7.81 -2.40
CA ALA A 246 -16.04 8.38 -1.55
C ALA A 246 -17.45 8.12 -2.09
N THR A 247 -17.63 7.96 -3.41
CA THR A 247 -18.92 7.56 -3.98
C THR A 247 -19.32 6.13 -3.65
N VAL A 248 -18.34 5.24 -3.47
CA VAL A 248 -18.53 3.85 -3.06
C VAL A 248 -18.76 3.75 -1.56
N THR A 249 -17.92 4.41 -0.76
CA THR A 249 -18.01 4.32 0.71
C THR A 249 -19.14 5.15 1.30
N GLY A 250 -19.59 6.19 0.59
CA GLY A 250 -20.51 7.20 1.16
C GLY A 250 -19.86 8.14 2.17
N ASP A 251 -18.56 7.99 2.42
CA ASP A 251 -17.79 8.76 3.40
C ASP A 251 -16.50 9.31 2.75
N PRO A 252 -16.25 10.63 2.73
CA PRO A 252 -15.00 11.20 2.22
C PRO A 252 -13.78 11.00 3.14
N ALA A 253 -13.93 10.40 4.32
CA ALA A 253 -12.83 10.02 5.23
C ALA A 253 -12.20 8.67 4.83
N VAL A 254 -11.61 8.63 3.63
CA VAL A 254 -10.96 7.44 3.06
C VAL A 254 -9.45 7.63 2.93
N PHE A 255 -8.68 6.55 3.10
CA PHE A 255 -7.23 6.61 2.93
C PHE A 255 -6.85 6.39 1.45
N VAL A 256 -6.49 7.47 0.77
CA VAL A 256 -6.03 7.46 -0.63
C VAL A 256 -4.61 7.97 -0.71
N SER A 257 -3.70 7.08 -1.08
CA SER A 257 -2.28 7.38 -1.26
C SER A 257 -1.90 7.29 -2.74
N VAL A 258 -0.89 8.06 -3.14
CA VAL A 258 -0.38 8.12 -4.52
C VAL A 258 1.00 7.52 -4.60
N SER A 259 1.60 7.47 -5.80
CA SER A 259 2.94 6.93 -6.05
C SER A 259 2.92 5.40 -5.96
N ALA A 260 2.24 4.77 -6.92
CA ALA A 260 1.85 3.36 -6.89
C ALA A 260 2.78 2.45 -7.71
N ALA A 261 4.03 2.85 -7.90
CA ALA A 261 5.02 1.99 -8.53
C ALA A 261 5.11 0.62 -7.88
N HIS A 262 4.96 -0.45 -8.67
CA HIS A 262 4.98 -1.84 -8.20
C HIS A 262 3.98 -2.14 -7.06
N GLN A 263 2.91 -1.34 -6.96
CA GLN A 263 1.83 -1.49 -6.00
C GLN A 263 0.56 -1.59 -6.82
N GLY A 264 0.17 -2.80 -7.21
CA GLY A 264 -0.91 -3.08 -8.15
C GLY A 264 -0.51 -2.88 -9.62
N PRO A 265 -1.46 -3.10 -10.55
CA PRO A 265 -1.21 -2.89 -11.98
C PRO A 265 -0.98 -1.41 -12.29
N GLU A 266 -0.25 -1.15 -13.39
CA GLU A 266 0.04 0.22 -13.84
C GLU A 266 -1.25 1.04 -14.05
N GLY A 267 -1.28 2.26 -13.50
CA GLY A 267 -2.47 3.14 -13.54
C GLY A 267 -3.55 2.79 -12.51
N GLY A 268 -3.34 1.72 -11.74
CA GLY A 268 -4.22 1.22 -10.70
C GLY A 268 -3.61 1.31 -9.30
N GLY A 269 -3.95 0.33 -8.47
CA GLY A 269 -3.36 0.15 -7.14
C GLY A 269 -4.15 -0.81 -6.23
N PRO A 270 -3.53 -1.37 -5.17
CA PRO A 270 -4.21 -2.14 -4.15
C PRO A 270 -5.32 -1.33 -3.49
N VAL A 271 -6.37 -2.03 -3.09
CA VAL A 271 -7.41 -1.51 -2.22
C VAL A 271 -7.74 -2.54 -1.15
N ALA A 272 -7.57 -2.15 0.10
CA ALA A 272 -7.96 -2.95 1.26
C ALA A 272 -9.15 -2.31 1.97
N ALA A 273 -10.03 -3.14 2.54
CA ALA A 273 -11.19 -2.70 3.31
C ALA A 273 -11.19 -3.38 4.67
N ILE A 274 -11.40 -2.61 5.74
CA ILE A 274 -11.66 -3.13 7.08
C ILE A 274 -13.14 -2.98 7.39
N VAL A 275 -13.77 -4.06 7.83
CA VAL A 275 -15.21 -4.10 8.11
C VAL A 275 -15.49 -4.61 9.51
N ASP A 276 -16.60 -4.15 10.09
CA ASP A 276 -17.16 -4.63 11.34
C ASP A 276 -18.06 -5.86 11.08
N MET A 277 -17.71 -6.98 11.72
CA MET A 277 -18.35 -8.29 11.60
C MET A 277 -19.40 -8.53 12.70
N SER A 278 -19.69 -7.52 13.54
CA SER A 278 -20.77 -7.58 14.54
C SER A 278 -22.16 -7.65 13.93
#